data_AF-A0A6G0WG58-F1
#
_entry.id   AF-A0A6G0WG58-F1
#
_cell.length_a   1.000
_cell.length_b   1.000
_cell.length_c   1.000
_cell.angle_alpha   90.00
_cell.angle_beta   90.00
_cell.angle_gamma   90.00
#
_symmetry.space_group_name_H-M   'P 1'
#
loop_
_entity.id
_entity.type
_entity.pdbx_description
1 polymer ?
#
loop_
_entity_poly.entity_id
_entity_poly.type
_entity_poly.pdbx_seq_one_letter_code
_entity_poly.pdbx_strand_id
1 'polypeptide(L)'
;MELINFDIATDLPRSFEGNTQLVVFVDNFTGYVMCKPTPDRAAHTLAKAFEETVFIRFGACKEVRHDREPTFMSEVFTHFMKMIGQGSMPTFAYRPQANGTAERAIQTLVRSVKLYVADPQQRDWDEYAVRLTFAINTTPSATRGDTPFFLMHGWDPFTTITASLPSTKNGDHEAHRWRSQLHQQHLFCRAIAHELLQQAVAQRAEAHNARLPEAIDERIKVGDLVWVYIDQV
;
A
#
# COMPACT_ATOMS: atom_id res chain seq x y z
N MET A 1 -4.66 -1.81 -8.73
CA MET A 1 -3.47 -1.97 -7.85
C MET A 1 -3.32 -3.44 -7.46
N GLU A 2 -2.11 -3.92 -7.21
CA GLU A 2 -1.90 -5.36 -6.89
C GLU A 2 -1.85 -5.61 -5.40
N LEU A 3 -0.88 -5.00 -4.72
CA LEU A 3 -0.66 -5.17 -3.29
C LEU A 3 -0.64 -3.82 -2.59
N ILE A 4 -1.51 -3.66 -1.60
CA ILE A 4 -1.53 -2.50 -0.72
C ILE A 4 -0.99 -2.89 0.64
N ASN A 5 0.01 -2.17 1.11
CA ASN A 5 0.42 -2.22 2.51
C ASN A 5 -0.42 -1.22 3.32
N PHE A 6 -0.80 -1.63 4.52
CA PHE A 6 -1.69 -0.90 5.41
C PHE A 6 -1.03 -0.74 6.78
N ASP A 7 -1.08 0.46 7.36
CA ASP A 7 -0.58 0.78 8.71
C ASP A 7 -1.45 1.84 9.42
N ILE A 8 -1.40 1.91 10.76
CA ILE A 8 -2.09 2.92 11.57
C ILE A 8 -1.11 3.60 12.52
N ALA A 9 -1.04 4.93 12.45
CA ALA A 9 -0.50 5.72 13.55
C ALA A 9 -1.58 5.96 14.60
N THR A 10 -1.38 5.38 15.79
CA THR A 10 -2.24 5.55 16.96
C THR A 10 -1.76 6.67 17.88
N ASP A 11 -2.62 7.02 18.84
CA ASP A 11 -2.30 7.90 19.98
C ASP A 11 -1.89 9.32 19.58
N LEU A 12 -2.47 9.84 18.50
CA LEU A 12 -2.32 11.23 18.10
C LEU A 12 -3.27 12.10 18.96
N PRO A 13 -2.88 13.32 19.35
CA PRO A 13 -3.77 14.21 20.07
C PRO A 13 -5.00 14.52 19.23
N ARG A 14 -6.14 14.73 19.89
CA ARG A 14 -7.41 14.98 19.21
C ARG A 14 -7.32 16.23 18.33
N SER A 15 -7.52 16.07 17.02
CA SER A 15 -7.52 17.17 16.06
C SER A 15 -8.73 18.12 16.25
N PHE A 16 -8.80 19.19 15.46
CA PHE A 16 -10.00 20.05 15.41
C PHE A 16 -11.24 19.30 14.90
N GLU A 17 -11.07 18.41 13.92
CA GLU A 17 -12.14 17.55 13.39
C GLU A 17 -12.40 16.30 14.26
N GLY A 18 -11.71 16.18 15.40
CA GLY A 18 -11.94 15.10 16.37
C GLY A 18 -11.25 13.79 16.05
N ASN A 19 -10.31 13.77 15.10
CA ASN A 19 -9.51 12.59 14.75
C ASN A 19 -8.44 12.30 15.79
N THR A 20 -8.13 11.03 16.03
CA THR A 20 -7.09 10.58 16.98
C THR A 20 -6.11 9.59 16.37
N GLN A 21 -6.33 9.20 15.12
CA GLN A 21 -5.54 8.21 14.41
C GLN A 21 -5.36 8.59 12.95
N LEU A 22 -4.29 8.09 12.35
CA LEU A 22 -4.02 8.24 10.92
C LEU A 22 -3.85 6.86 10.31
N VAL A 23 -4.79 6.49 9.44
CA VAL A 23 -4.68 5.28 8.63
C VAL A 23 -3.85 5.61 7.39
N VAL A 24 -2.88 4.75 7.06
CA VAL A 24 -1.98 4.93 5.92
C VAL A 24 -2.03 3.68 5.04
N PHE A 25 -2.21 3.89 3.75
CA PHE A 25 -2.14 2.86 2.71
C PHE A 25 -1.00 3.19 1.76
N VAL A 26 -0.25 2.19 1.32
CA VAL A 26 0.80 2.37 0.32
C VAL A 26 0.69 1.30 -0.75
N ASP A 27 0.60 1.73 -2.00
CA ASP A 27 0.76 0.82 -3.13
C ASP A 27 2.20 0.31 -3.18
N ASN A 28 2.40 -0.99 -3.04
CA ASN A 28 3.75 -1.55 -2.94
C ASN A 28 4.57 -1.35 -4.23
N PHE A 29 3.90 -1.24 -5.38
CA PHE A 29 4.55 -1.12 -6.66
C PHE A 29 4.98 0.32 -7.01
N THR A 30 4.09 1.29 -6.88
CA THR A 30 4.37 2.70 -7.20
C THR A 30 4.95 3.45 -6.00
N GLY A 31 4.77 2.92 -4.79
CA GLY A 31 5.07 3.62 -3.55
C GLY A 31 4.10 4.78 -3.26
N TYR A 32 2.97 4.83 -3.97
CA TYR A 32 1.98 5.89 -3.80
C TYR A 32 1.34 5.76 -2.42
N VAL A 33 1.47 6.83 -1.62
CA VAL A 33 0.97 6.91 -0.26
C VAL A 33 -0.42 7.52 -0.26
N MET A 34 -1.30 6.97 0.56
CA MET A 34 -2.64 7.45 0.78
C MET A 34 -2.86 7.46 2.29
N CYS A 35 -3.51 8.49 2.83
CA CYS A 35 -3.82 8.52 4.25
C CYS A 35 -5.23 9.03 4.52
N LYS A 36 -5.79 8.59 5.65
CA LYS A 36 -7.09 9.04 6.14
C LYS A 36 -7.03 9.21 7.67
N PRO A 37 -7.22 10.43 8.17
CA PRO A 37 -7.44 10.66 9.59
C PRO A 37 -8.76 10.03 10.02
N THR A 38 -8.78 9.37 11.18
CA THR A 38 -9.95 8.71 11.75
C THR A 38 -10.13 9.02 13.24
N PRO A 39 -11.38 9.00 13.74
CA PRO A 39 -11.65 9.21 15.17
C PRO A 39 -11.26 8.01 16.04
N ASP A 40 -11.24 6.81 15.46
CA ASP A 40 -10.93 5.55 16.13
C ASP A 40 -10.39 4.50 15.14
N ARG A 41 -10.03 3.33 15.69
CA ARG A 41 -9.67 2.09 14.99
C ARG A 41 -10.83 1.09 14.99
N ALA A 42 -12.09 1.50 14.94
CA ALA A 42 -13.15 0.50 14.83
C ALA A 42 -13.11 -0.10 13.41
N ALA A 43 -13.41 -1.40 13.29
CA ALA A 43 -13.33 -2.10 12.01
C ALA A 43 -14.17 -1.44 10.90
N HIS A 44 -15.35 -0.92 11.24
CA HIS A 44 -16.21 -0.20 10.30
C HIS A 44 -15.59 1.14 9.86
N THR A 45 -14.94 1.86 10.76
CA THR A 45 -14.20 3.10 10.46
C THR A 45 -13.07 2.85 9.47
N LEU A 46 -12.33 1.75 9.67
CA LEU A 46 -11.22 1.36 8.80
C LEU A 46 -11.69 0.85 7.44
N ALA A 47 -12.79 0.09 7.40
CA ALA A 47 -13.44 -0.31 6.15
C ALA A 47 -13.85 0.90 5.33
N LYS A 48 -14.51 1.89 5.96
CA LYS A 48 -14.88 3.16 5.33
C LYS A 48 -13.66 3.95 4.88
N ALA A 49 -12.61 4.02 5.68
CA ALA A 49 -11.37 4.68 5.31
C ALA A 49 -10.72 4.04 4.07
N PHE A 50 -10.71 2.70 3.99
CA PHE A 50 -10.24 1.97 2.82
C PHE A 50 -11.13 2.25 1.60
N GLU A 51 -12.45 2.20 1.76
CA GLU A 51 -13.41 2.48 0.68
C GLU A 51 -13.17 3.87 0.07
N GLU A 52 -13.18 4.92 0.90
CA GLU A 52 -13.07 6.32 0.47
C GLU A 52 -11.71 6.69 -0.11
N THR A 53 -10.64 6.05 0.39
CA THR A 53 -9.27 6.46 0.06
C THR A 53 -8.66 5.59 -1.03
N VAL A 54 -8.99 4.30 -1.06
CA VAL A 54 -8.44 3.33 -2.01
C VAL A 54 -9.49 2.97 -3.06
N PHE A 55 -10.59 2.34 -2.64
CA PHE A 55 -11.51 1.68 -3.57
C PHE A 55 -12.19 2.67 -4.52
N ILE A 56 -12.74 3.77 -4.00
CA ILE A 56 -13.43 4.77 -4.83
C ILE A 56 -12.46 5.47 -5.80
N ARG A 57 -11.20 5.63 -5.41
CA ARG A 57 -10.21 6.39 -6.19
C ARG A 57 -9.48 5.56 -7.24
N PHE A 58 -9.17 4.30 -6.92
CA PHE A 58 -8.29 3.44 -7.71
C PHE A 58 -8.92 2.10 -8.10
N GLY A 59 -10.13 1.81 -7.60
CA GLY A 59 -10.81 0.53 -7.76
C GLY A 59 -10.29 -0.54 -6.81
N ALA A 60 -10.66 -1.80 -7.10
CA ALA A 60 -10.23 -2.92 -6.28
C ALA A 60 -8.72 -3.20 -6.39
N CYS A 61 -8.09 -3.59 -5.29
CA CYS A 61 -6.77 -4.20 -5.30
C CYS A 61 -6.87 -5.72 -5.18
N LYS A 62 -5.87 -6.45 -5.70
CA LYS A 62 -5.85 -7.92 -5.59
C LYS A 62 -5.67 -8.35 -4.14
N GLU A 63 -4.74 -7.72 -3.43
CA GLU A 63 -4.39 -8.07 -2.07
C GLU A 63 -4.18 -6.83 -1.19
N VAL A 64 -4.68 -6.92 0.05
CA VAL A 64 -4.35 -5.99 1.14
C VAL A 64 -3.52 -6.72 2.17
N ARG A 65 -2.35 -6.19 2.48
CA ARG A 65 -1.47 -6.63 3.55
C ARG A 65 -1.53 -5.63 4.69
N HIS A 66 -1.91 -6.12 5.85
CA HIS A 66 -1.93 -5.37 7.10
C HIS A 66 -1.17 -6.14 8.16
N ASP A 67 -0.58 -5.42 9.12
CA ASP A 67 -0.02 -6.05 10.31
C ASP A 67 -1.12 -6.76 11.12
N ARG A 68 -0.71 -7.68 12.00
CA ARG A 68 -1.63 -8.50 12.80
C ARG A 68 -2.29 -7.72 13.95
N GLU A 69 -2.69 -6.47 13.72
CA GLU A 69 -3.48 -5.74 14.71
C GLU A 69 -4.86 -6.42 14.86
N PRO A 70 -5.32 -6.68 16.09
CA PRO A 70 -6.57 -7.41 16.35
C PRO A 70 -7.80 -6.85 15.61
N THR A 71 -7.82 -5.54 15.36
CA THR A 71 -8.90 -4.88 14.65
C THR A 71 -9.02 -5.34 13.19
N PHE A 72 -7.91 -5.57 12.49
CA PHE A 72 -7.94 -6.04 11.10
C PHE A 72 -8.33 -7.49 10.97
N MET A 73 -8.09 -8.26 12.04
CA MET A 73 -8.53 -9.64 12.15
C MET A 73 -10.01 -9.75 12.54
N SER A 74 -10.72 -8.62 12.72
CA SER A 74 -12.14 -8.64 13.03
C SER A 74 -12.96 -9.21 11.88
N GLU A 75 -14.05 -9.89 12.23
CA GLU A 75 -14.99 -10.43 11.25
C GLU A 75 -15.56 -9.33 10.35
N VAL A 76 -15.81 -8.14 10.89
CA VAL A 76 -16.34 -6.99 10.13
C VAL A 76 -15.41 -6.59 8.99
N PHE A 77 -14.11 -6.43 9.27
CA PHE A 77 -13.15 -6.05 8.23
C PHE A 77 -12.94 -7.19 7.21
N THR A 78 -12.92 -8.43 7.70
CA THR A 78 -12.83 -9.62 6.84
C THR A 78 -14.04 -9.74 5.91
N HIS A 79 -15.26 -9.52 6.41
CA HIS A 79 -16.48 -9.53 5.62
C HIS A 79 -16.53 -8.38 4.63
N PHE A 80 -16.08 -7.19 5.02
CA PHE A 80 -15.95 -6.06 4.11
C PHE A 80 -15.01 -6.41 2.95
N MET A 81 -13.81 -6.90 3.22
CA MET A 81 -12.85 -7.32 2.18
C MET A 81 -13.43 -8.38 1.25
N LYS A 82 -14.14 -9.39 1.79
CA LYS A 82 -14.85 -10.39 0.99
C LYS A 82 -15.94 -9.77 0.12
N MET A 83 -16.72 -8.83 0.65
CA MET A 83 -17.81 -8.16 -0.07
C MET A 83 -17.30 -7.35 -1.27
N ILE A 84 -16.15 -6.67 -1.10
CA ILE A 84 -15.51 -5.93 -2.21
C ILE A 84 -14.64 -6.82 -3.11
N GLY A 85 -14.68 -8.14 -2.91
CA GLY A 85 -13.96 -9.13 -3.73
C GLY A 85 -12.44 -9.10 -3.56
N GLN A 86 -11.93 -8.59 -2.44
CA GLN A 86 -10.51 -8.42 -2.20
C GLN A 86 -9.93 -9.52 -1.30
N GLY A 87 -8.76 -10.03 -1.67
CA GLY A 87 -7.98 -10.91 -0.82
C GLY A 87 -7.39 -10.14 0.36
N SER A 88 -7.77 -10.51 1.58
CA SER A 88 -7.07 -10.03 2.78
C SER A 88 -6.03 -11.06 3.18
N MET A 89 -4.76 -10.65 3.22
CA MET A 89 -3.67 -11.49 3.66
C MET A 89 -3.08 -10.90 4.94
N PRO A 90 -3.30 -11.52 6.12
CA PRO A 90 -2.52 -11.16 7.29
C PRO A 90 -1.04 -11.39 6.97
N THR A 91 -0.16 -10.49 7.39
CA THR A 91 1.28 -10.63 7.13
C THR A 91 1.76 -12.01 7.58
N PHE A 92 2.05 -12.91 6.62
CA PHE A 92 2.81 -14.13 6.85
C PHE A 92 4.28 -13.75 6.76
N ALA A 93 4.98 -13.84 7.90
CA ALA A 93 6.42 -13.64 8.08
C ALA A 93 7.05 -12.55 7.18
N TYR A 94 7.22 -11.37 7.77
CA TYR A 94 8.09 -10.26 7.34
C TYR A 94 9.13 -10.64 6.27
N ARG A 95 8.97 -10.16 5.02
CA ARG A 95 10.00 -10.21 3.97
C ARG A 95 10.60 -8.81 3.75
N PRO A 96 11.67 -8.44 4.49
CA PRO A 96 12.21 -7.08 4.51
C PRO A 96 12.71 -6.57 3.15
N GLN A 97 13.16 -7.47 2.27
CA GLN A 97 13.77 -7.10 0.98
C GLN A 97 12.80 -6.43 -0.01
N ALA A 98 11.48 -6.68 0.08
CA ALA A 98 10.49 -6.14 -0.86
C ALA A 98 9.69 -4.93 -0.30
N ASN A 99 9.68 -4.74 1.02
CA ASN A 99 8.77 -3.79 1.69
C ASN A 99 9.45 -2.49 2.18
N GLY A 100 10.78 -2.45 2.23
CA GLY A 100 11.52 -1.35 2.89
C GLY A 100 11.26 0.06 2.32
N THR A 101 10.85 0.20 1.06
CA THR A 101 10.46 1.51 0.50
C THR A 101 9.08 1.98 0.94
N ALA A 102 8.09 1.07 0.98
CA ALA A 102 6.75 1.40 1.46
C ALA A 102 6.80 1.71 2.97
N GLU A 103 7.52 0.89 3.74
CA GLU A 103 7.76 1.12 5.17
C GLU A 103 8.43 2.47 5.44
N ARG A 104 9.46 2.85 4.66
CA ARG A 104 10.11 4.16 4.81
C ARG A 104 9.17 5.33 4.51
N ALA A 105 8.31 5.21 3.51
CA ALA A 105 7.35 6.27 3.17
C ALA A 105 6.30 6.45 4.30
N ILE A 106 5.77 5.34 4.83
CA ILE A 106 4.87 5.33 5.99
C ILE A 106 5.57 5.94 7.20
N GLN A 107 6.77 5.47 7.53
CA GLN A 107 7.55 5.98 8.67
C GLN A 107 7.84 7.48 8.55
N THR A 108 8.13 7.96 7.34
CA THR A 108 8.36 9.40 7.10
C THR A 108 7.09 10.19 7.41
N LEU A 109 5.94 9.78 6.86
CA LEU A 109 4.65 10.44 7.12
C LEU A 109 4.32 10.43 8.62
N VAL A 110 4.35 9.26 9.25
CA VAL A 110 4.00 9.08 10.66
C VAL A 110 4.94 9.87 11.57
N ARG A 111 6.25 9.87 11.30
CA ARG A 111 7.22 10.62 12.10
C ARG A 111 7.03 12.13 11.95
N SER A 112 6.77 12.62 10.74
CA SER A 112 6.51 14.03 10.49
C SER A 112 5.24 14.51 11.18
N VAL A 113 4.17 13.71 11.16
CA VAL A 113 2.93 14.02 11.89
C VAL A 113 3.19 14.01 13.40
N LYS A 114 3.91 13.00 13.93
CA LYS A 114 4.28 12.93 15.34
C LYS A 114 5.13 14.11 15.81
N LEU A 115 6.01 14.63 14.96
CA LEU A 115 6.81 15.80 15.25
C LEU A 115 5.96 17.08 15.28
N TYR A 116 5.02 17.21 14.34
CA TYR A 116 4.09 18.35 14.27
C TYR A 116 3.22 18.40 15.54
N VAL A 117 2.58 17.30 15.90
CA VAL A 117 1.72 17.24 17.10
C VAL A 117 2.45 17.31 18.44
N ALA A 118 3.79 17.43 18.44
CA ALA A 118 4.55 17.66 19.67
C ALA A 118 4.22 19.02 20.32
N ASP A 119 3.74 19.99 19.53
CA ASP A 119 3.12 21.20 20.04
C ASP A 119 1.61 20.96 20.25
N PRO A 120 1.09 21.02 21.50
CA PRO A 120 -0.33 20.82 21.78
C PRO A 120 -1.27 21.81 21.09
N GLN A 121 -0.77 22.95 20.59
CA GLN A 121 -1.56 23.92 19.83
C GLN A 121 -1.80 23.48 18.37
N GLN A 122 -0.99 22.54 17.85
CA GLN A 122 -1.05 22.05 16.47
C GLN A 122 -2.07 20.93 16.31
N ARG A 123 -3.36 21.30 16.47
CA ARG A 123 -4.51 20.38 16.36
C ARG A 123 -5.06 20.24 14.94
N ASP A 124 -4.45 20.88 13.96
CA ASP A 124 -4.75 20.80 12.52
C ASP A 124 -3.89 19.74 11.79
N TRP A 125 -3.32 18.81 12.55
CA TRP A 125 -2.40 17.78 12.03
C TRP A 125 -3.06 16.85 11.01
N ASP A 126 -4.37 16.67 11.07
CA ASP A 126 -5.13 15.81 10.17
C ASP A 126 -5.21 16.40 8.76
N GLU A 127 -5.43 17.70 8.64
CA GLU A 127 -5.29 18.42 7.38
C GLU A 127 -3.84 18.42 6.89
N TYR A 128 -2.89 18.66 7.80
CA TYR A 128 -1.46 18.64 7.47
C TYR A 128 -0.98 17.28 6.96
N ALA A 129 -1.46 16.18 7.53
CA ALA A 129 -1.13 14.81 7.10
C ALA A 129 -1.53 14.54 5.64
N VAL A 130 -2.70 15.03 5.22
CA VAL A 130 -3.18 14.89 3.83
C VAL A 130 -2.31 15.71 2.88
N ARG A 131 -1.96 16.94 3.26
CA ARG A 131 -1.07 17.82 2.47
C ARG A 131 0.35 17.22 2.35
N LEU A 132 0.88 16.67 3.44
CA LEU A 132 2.17 16.02 3.47
C LEU A 132 2.19 14.76 2.58
N THR A 133 1.11 13.99 2.57
CA THR A 133 0.97 12.83 1.68
C THR A 133 1.08 13.21 0.22
N PHE A 134 0.46 14.33 -0.19
CA PHE A 134 0.64 14.85 -1.55
C PHE A 134 2.10 15.21 -1.84
N ALA A 135 2.77 15.92 -0.92
CA ALA A 135 4.18 16.28 -1.08
C ALA A 135 5.09 15.04 -1.23
N ILE A 136 4.86 13.99 -0.43
CA ILE A 136 5.56 12.70 -0.54
C ILE A 136 5.35 12.09 -1.93
N ASN A 137 4.11 12.06 -2.43
CA ASN A 137 3.79 11.48 -3.73
C ASN A 137 4.37 12.25 -4.93
N THR A 138 4.62 13.55 -4.77
CA THR A 138 5.25 14.39 -5.80
C THR A 138 6.77 14.48 -5.70
N THR A 139 7.37 13.89 -4.67
CA THR A 139 8.82 13.90 -4.49
C THR A 139 9.46 12.73 -5.26
N PRO A 140 10.52 12.95 -6.05
CA PRO A 140 11.20 11.87 -6.76
C PRO A 140 11.74 10.80 -5.82
N SER A 141 11.46 9.53 -6.13
CA SER A 141 11.99 8.39 -5.38
C SER A 141 13.20 7.80 -6.08
N ALA A 142 14.37 7.90 -5.45
CA ALA A 142 15.61 7.34 -6.00
C ALA A 142 15.53 5.82 -6.24
N THR A 143 14.73 5.10 -5.45
CA THR A 143 14.54 3.64 -5.63
C THR A 143 13.67 3.30 -6.84
N ARG A 144 12.74 4.18 -7.21
CA ARG A 144 11.79 3.93 -8.31
C ARG A 144 12.14 4.69 -9.59
N GLY A 145 13.10 5.60 -9.54
CA GLY A 145 13.53 6.43 -10.65
C GLY A 145 12.56 7.54 -11.04
N ASP A 146 11.43 7.68 -10.32
CA ASP A 146 10.36 8.61 -10.63
C ASP A 146 9.52 8.96 -9.38
N THR A 147 8.55 9.86 -9.52
CA THR A 147 7.59 10.21 -8.45
C THR A 147 6.51 9.14 -8.31
N PRO A 148 6.09 8.79 -7.07
CA PRO A 148 4.96 7.88 -6.88
C PRO A 148 3.69 8.33 -7.61
N PHE A 149 3.43 9.63 -7.70
CA PHE A 149 2.28 10.19 -8.41
C PHE A 149 2.32 9.84 -9.89
N PHE A 150 3.44 10.07 -10.57
CA PHE A 150 3.57 9.73 -11.98
C PHE A 150 3.47 8.22 -12.22
N LEU A 151 4.09 7.42 -11.36
CA LEU A 151 4.01 5.95 -11.48
C LEU A 151 2.59 5.42 -11.27
N MET A 152 1.75 6.12 -10.51
CA MET A 152 0.35 5.76 -10.30
C MET A 152 -0.55 6.25 -11.44
N HIS A 153 -0.34 7.47 -11.92
CA HIS A 153 -1.29 8.15 -12.80
C HIS A 153 -0.83 8.30 -14.25
N GLY A 154 0.46 8.20 -14.52
CA GLY A 154 1.07 8.40 -15.84
C GLY A 154 1.26 9.87 -16.26
N TRP A 155 1.01 10.81 -15.36
CA TRP A 155 1.20 12.26 -15.56
C TRP A 155 1.64 12.92 -14.24
N ASP A 156 2.30 14.08 -14.31
CA ASP A 156 2.70 14.84 -13.13
C ASP A 156 1.63 15.87 -12.74
N PRO A 157 1.40 16.10 -11.44
CA PRO A 157 0.42 17.07 -11.02
C PRO A 157 0.93 18.49 -11.26
N PHE A 158 0.05 19.36 -11.77
CA PHE A 158 0.31 20.79 -11.83
C PHE A 158 0.16 21.40 -10.44
N THR A 159 1.29 21.70 -9.80
CA THR A 159 1.28 22.38 -8.49
C THR A 159 0.96 23.87 -8.65
N THR A 160 0.46 24.52 -7.59
CA THR A 160 0.21 25.97 -7.58
C THR A 160 1.48 26.76 -7.89
N ILE A 161 2.65 26.29 -7.46
CA ILE A 161 3.96 26.88 -7.78
C ILE A 161 4.22 26.77 -9.29
N THR A 162 4.04 25.58 -9.87
CA THR A 162 4.20 25.36 -11.32
C THR A 162 3.23 26.21 -12.15
N ALA A 163 1.99 26.40 -11.68
CA ALA A 163 0.99 27.25 -12.32
C ALA A 163 1.32 28.75 -12.22
N SER A 164 2.08 29.16 -11.20
CA SER A 164 2.48 30.56 -10.96
C SER A 164 3.75 30.96 -11.71
N LEU A 165 4.52 29.98 -12.21
CA LEU A 165 5.73 30.22 -12.99
C LEU A 165 5.37 30.53 -14.46
N PRO A 166 6.05 31.48 -15.13
CA PRO A 166 5.87 31.73 -16.55
C PRO A 166 6.10 30.45 -17.34
N SER A 167 5.13 30.08 -18.17
CA SER A 167 5.14 28.83 -18.91
C SER A 167 6.32 28.76 -19.88
N THR A 168 7.35 27.96 -19.57
CA THR A 168 8.41 27.58 -20.52
C THR A 168 7.88 26.46 -21.42
N LYS A 169 6.88 26.77 -22.24
CA LYS A 169 6.09 25.77 -22.98
C LYS A 169 6.81 25.10 -24.17
N ASN A 170 8.09 25.38 -24.40
CA ASN A 170 8.81 24.89 -25.57
C ASN A 170 10.04 24.09 -25.13
N GLY A 171 9.89 22.79 -24.87
CA GLY A 171 11.05 21.92 -24.58
C GLY A 171 10.74 20.43 -24.43
N ASP A 172 9.82 20.05 -23.54
CA ASP A 172 9.86 18.68 -22.98
C ASP A 172 8.82 17.69 -23.54
N HIS A 173 8.22 17.95 -24.71
CA HIS A 173 7.26 17.00 -25.30
C HIS A 173 7.91 15.66 -25.65
N GLU A 174 9.20 15.67 -25.99
CA GLU A 174 9.97 14.45 -26.26
C GLU A 174 10.34 13.71 -24.98
N ALA A 175 10.80 14.42 -23.94
CA ALA A 175 11.08 13.84 -22.63
C ALA A 175 9.82 13.24 -21.98
N HIS A 176 8.68 13.93 -22.05
CA HIS A 176 7.42 13.41 -21.54
C HIS A 176 6.96 12.18 -22.33
N ARG A 177 7.03 12.20 -23.67
CA ARG A 177 6.69 11.02 -24.49
C ARG A 177 7.60 9.84 -24.19
N TRP A 178 8.90 10.06 -24.07
CA TRP A 178 9.87 9.04 -23.71
C TRP A 178 9.58 8.44 -22.33
N ARG A 179 9.33 9.29 -21.32
CA ARG A 179 8.99 8.86 -19.96
C ARG A 179 7.66 8.10 -19.91
N SER A 180 6.64 8.54 -20.63
CA SER A 180 5.36 7.82 -20.76
C SER A 180 5.54 6.47 -21.46
N GLN A 181 6.38 6.38 -22.50
CA GLN A 181 6.67 5.13 -23.19
C GLN A 181 7.43 4.15 -22.30
N LEU A 182 8.41 4.63 -21.53
CA LEU A 182 9.09 3.86 -20.50
C LEU A 182 8.12 3.35 -19.43
N HIS A 183 7.19 4.19 -18.98
CA HIS A 183 6.17 3.79 -18.02
C HIS A 183 5.30 2.66 -18.58
N GLN A 184 4.85 2.75 -19.84
CA GLN A 184 4.11 1.67 -20.50
C GLN A 184 4.90 0.37 -20.60
N GLN A 185 6.18 0.45 -21.00
CA GLN A 185 7.07 -0.71 -21.03
C GLN A 185 7.27 -1.31 -19.63
N HIS A 186 7.38 -0.47 -18.60
CA HIS A 186 7.51 -0.90 -17.22
C HIS A 186 6.25 -1.64 -16.74
N LEU A 187 5.06 -1.13 -17.06
CA LEU A 187 3.79 -1.82 -16.77
C LEU A 187 3.68 -3.16 -17.51
N PHE A 188 4.14 -3.22 -18.76
CA PHE A 188 4.16 -4.45 -19.56
C PHE A 188 5.11 -5.49 -18.97
N CYS A 189 6.36 -5.11 -18.71
CA CYS A 189 7.34 -5.98 -18.07
C CYS A 189 6.87 -6.48 -16.70
N ARG A 190 6.20 -5.63 -15.92
CA ARG A 190 5.58 -6.04 -14.65
C ARG A 190 4.53 -7.13 -14.86
N ALA A 191 3.62 -6.96 -15.82
CA ALA A 191 2.58 -7.95 -16.09
C ALA A 191 3.17 -9.33 -16.41
N ILE A 192 4.21 -9.36 -17.25
CA ILE A 192 4.95 -10.59 -17.58
C ILE A 192 5.65 -11.15 -16.33
N ALA A 193 6.38 -10.33 -15.58
CA ALA A 193 7.08 -10.78 -14.37
C ALA A 193 6.12 -11.38 -13.35
N HIS A 194 4.93 -10.79 -13.20
CA HIS A 194 3.88 -11.31 -12.33
C HIS A 194 3.35 -12.66 -12.81
N GLU A 195 3.09 -12.83 -14.10
CA GLU A 195 2.66 -14.11 -14.67
C GLU A 195 3.72 -15.20 -14.46
N LEU A 196 4.99 -14.89 -14.74
CA LEU A 196 6.10 -15.83 -14.53
C LEU A 196 6.27 -16.21 -13.06
N LEU A 197 6.12 -15.25 -12.13
CA LEU A 197 6.17 -15.52 -10.70
C LEU A 197 5.02 -16.45 -10.26
N GLN A 198 3.80 -16.23 -10.76
CA GLN A 198 2.66 -17.11 -10.46
C GLN A 198 2.90 -18.53 -10.98
N GLN A 199 3.39 -18.67 -12.21
CA GLN A 199 3.75 -19.97 -12.78
C GLN A 199 4.84 -20.67 -11.96
N ALA A 200 5.89 -19.95 -11.57
CA ALA A 200 6.97 -20.51 -10.76
C ALA A 200 6.50 -20.93 -9.36
N VAL A 201 5.61 -20.15 -8.72
CA VAL A 201 5.01 -20.52 -7.44
C VAL A 201 4.15 -21.78 -7.58
N ALA A 202 3.32 -21.87 -8.62
CA ALA A 202 2.50 -23.06 -8.89
C ALA A 202 3.36 -24.30 -9.14
N GLN A 203 4.37 -24.20 -10.01
CA GLN A 203 5.31 -25.30 -10.28
C GLN A 203 6.06 -25.75 -9.02
N ARG A 204 6.47 -24.79 -8.17
CA ARG A 204 7.14 -25.11 -6.90
C ARG A 204 6.19 -25.82 -5.93
N ALA A 205 4.91 -25.43 -5.88
CA ALA A 205 3.90 -26.10 -5.08
C ALA A 205 3.65 -27.53 -5.59
N GLU A 206 3.50 -27.73 -6.90
CA GLU A 206 3.35 -29.05 -7.52
C GLU A 206 4.56 -29.95 -7.25
N ALA A 207 5.77 -29.45 -7.46
CA ALA A 207 7.01 -30.21 -7.22
C ALA A 207 7.22 -30.53 -5.74
N HIS A 208 6.77 -29.66 -4.83
CA HIS A 208 6.78 -29.94 -3.39
C HIS A 208 5.79 -31.06 -3.06
N ASN A 209 4.55 -30.96 -3.55
CA ASN A 209 3.50 -31.97 -3.32
C ASN A 209 3.89 -33.34 -3.89
N ALA A 210 4.52 -33.38 -5.06
CA ALA A 210 5.00 -34.62 -5.68
C ALA A 210 6.15 -35.31 -4.92
N ARG A 211 6.84 -34.60 -4.01
CA ARG A 211 7.89 -35.15 -3.15
C ARG A 211 7.38 -35.64 -1.80
N LEU A 212 6.10 -35.39 -1.49
CA LEU A 212 5.49 -35.89 -0.26
C LEU A 212 5.19 -37.40 -0.42
N PRO A 213 5.49 -38.24 0.58
CA PRO A 213 5.10 -39.65 0.59
C PRO A 213 3.57 -39.80 0.50
N GLU A 214 3.06 -40.78 -0.26
CA GLU A 214 1.62 -41.10 -0.36
C GLU A 214 0.95 -41.31 1.02
N ALA A 215 1.70 -41.79 2.00
CA ALA A 215 1.23 -42.00 3.37
C ALA A 215 0.87 -40.71 4.15
N ILE A 216 1.28 -39.52 3.67
CA ILE A 216 0.88 -38.22 4.25
C ILE A 216 -0.49 -37.78 3.70
N ASP A 217 -0.78 -38.11 2.44
CA ASP A 217 -2.02 -37.74 1.74
C ASP A 217 -3.25 -38.50 2.33
N GLU A 218 -3.05 -39.72 2.85
CA GLU A 218 -4.10 -40.47 3.57
C GLU A 218 -4.36 -39.94 5.01
N ARG A 219 -3.37 -39.24 5.60
CA ARG A 219 -3.42 -38.77 7.00
C ARG A 219 -3.94 -37.35 7.16
N ILE A 220 -3.97 -36.56 6.10
CA ILE A 220 -4.35 -35.15 6.12
C ILE A 220 -5.52 -34.98 5.15
N LYS A 221 -6.70 -34.68 5.69
CA LYS A 221 -7.89 -34.38 4.90
C LYS A 221 -8.10 -32.87 4.81
N VAL A 222 -8.81 -32.45 3.76
CA VAL A 222 -9.25 -31.06 3.61
C VAL A 222 -10.07 -30.67 4.86
N GLY A 223 -9.53 -29.76 5.68
CA GLY A 223 -10.12 -29.32 6.96
C GLY A 223 -9.27 -29.63 8.20
N ASP A 224 -8.21 -30.44 8.07
CA ASP A 224 -7.32 -30.75 9.18
C ASP A 224 -6.34 -29.60 9.47
N LEU A 225 -6.08 -29.35 10.76
CA LEU A 225 -5.10 -28.36 11.20
C LEU A 225 -3.70 -28.99 11.12
N VAL A 226 -2.84 -28.41 10.28
CA VAL A 226 -1.45 -28.85 10.08
C VAL A 226 -0.46 -27.81 10.57
N TRP A 227 0.66 -28.29 11.10
CA TRP A 227 1.79 -27.44 11.48
C TRP A 227 2.62 -27.09 10.24
N VAL A 228 2.63 -25.80 9.87
CA VAL A 228 3.48 -25.30 8.78
C VAL A 228 4.84 -24.96 9.34
N TYR A 229 5.86 -25.75 8.99
CA TYR A 229 7.25 -25.43 9.29
C TYR A 229 7.78 -24.46 8.23
N ILE A 230 8.17 -23.26 8.65
CA ILE A 230 8.80 -22.26 7.79
C ILE A 230 10.24 -22.12 8.24
N ASP A 231 11.17 -22.60 7.41
CA ASP A 231 12.61 -22.51 7.65
C ASP A 231 13.03 -21.03 7.62
N GLN A 232 13.68 -20.57 8.69
CA GLN A 232 14.16 -19.19 8.76
C GLN A 232 15.54 -19.14 8.07
N VAL A 233 15.54 -18.67 6.82
CA VAL A 233 16.76 -18.28 6.09
C VAL A 233 16.80 -16.77 5.96
#